data_AF-X0UYF0-F1
#
_entry.id   AF-X0UYF0-F1
#
_cell.length_a   1.000
_cell.length_b   1.000
_cell.length_c   1.000
_cell.angle_alpha   90.00
_cell.angle_beta   90.00
_cell.angle_gamma   90.00
#
_symmetry.space_group_name_H-M   'P 1'
#
loop_
_entity.id
_entity.type
_entity.pdbx_description
1 polymer ?
#
loop_
_entity_poly.entity_id
_entity_poly.type
_entity_poly.pdbx_seq_one_letter_code
_entity_poly.pdbx_strand_id
1 'polypeptide(L)'
;MSAKDYFDNAANTWDEKFHTPELSSFLEKLVPQFGLKAGQTVLDVGTGTGVLIPYLIRAVGPAGSVTAIDYSEKMVQICKTKHFTH
;
A
#
# COMPACT_ATOMS: atom_id res chain seq x y z
N MET A 1 -9.00 21.08 -10.65
CA MET A 1 -8.37 19.75 -10.67
C MET A 1 -8.79 19.04 -9.40
N SER A 2 -9.40 17.87 -9.52
CA SER A 2 -9.83 17.09 -8.34
C SER A 2 -8.63 16.41 -7.67
N ALA A 3 -8.79 15.96 -6.44
CA ALA A 3 -7.76 15.13 -5.77
C ALA A 3 -7.47 13.87 -6.58
N LYS A 4 -8.51 13.25 -7.15
CA LYS A 4 -8.39 12.09 -8.03
C LYS A 4 -7.50 12.37 -9.25
N ASP A 5 -7.74 13.48 -9.95
CA ASP A 5 -6.94 13.86 -11.13
C ASP A 5 -5.46 14.04 -10.78
N TYR A 6 -5.17 14.62 -9.60
CA TYR A 6 -3.80 14.79 -9.13
C TYR A 6 -3.08 13.45 -8.97
N PHE A 7 -3.70 12.51 -8.26
CA PHE A 7 -3.10 11.18 -8.03
C PHE A 7 -3.04 10.37 -9.33
N ASP A 8 -4.07 10.43 -10.18
CA ASP A 8 -4.06 9.78 -11.49
C ASP A 8 -2.90 10.26 -12.37
N ASN A 9 -2.60 11.56 -12.34
CA ASN A 9 -1.49 12.11 -13.12
C ASN A 9 -0.11 11.77 -12.55
N ALA A 10 -0.02 11.55 -11.23
CA ALA A 10 1.24 11.24 -10.55
C ALA A 10 1.52 9.73 -10.44
N ALA A 11 0.52 8.86 -10.66
CA ALA A 11 0.59 7.43 -10.35
C ALA A 11 1.87 6.76 -10.91
N ASN A 12 2.18 6.98 -12.19
CA ASN A 12 3.31 6.31 -12.87
C ASN A 12 4.69 6.67 -12.30
N THR A 13 4.84 7.83 -11.66
CA THR A 13 6.11 8.29 -11.07
C THR A 13 6.07 8.34 -9.55
N TRP A 14 4.97 7.85 -8.95
CA TRP A 14 4.74 7.94 -7.52
C TRP A 14 5.83 7.20 -6.72
N ASP A 15 6.10 5.97 -7.11
CA ASP A 15 7.11 5.15 -6.44
C ASP A 15 8.52 5.72 -6.64
N GLU A 16 8.87 6.18 -7.84
CA GLU A 16 10.17 6.81 -8.11
C GLU A 16 10.41 8.04 -7.22
N LYS A 17 9.35 8.80 -6.95
CA LYS A 17 9.43 10.03 -6.17
C LYS A 17 9.39 9.79 -4.66
N PHE A 18 8.64 8.79 -4.19
CA PHE A 18 8.30 8.65 -2.77
C PHE A 18 8.75 7.34 -2.15
N HIS A 19 9.00 6.28 -2.91
CA HIS A 19 9.47 5.00 -2.38
C HIS A 19 11.00 5.03 -2.18
N THR A 20 11.42 5.70 -1.12
CA THR A 20 12.84 5.83 -0.76
C THR A 20 13.26 4.82 0.31
N PRO A 21 14.56 4.51 0.46
CA PRO A 21 15.06 3.64 1.53
C PRO A 21 14.70 4.12 2.94
N GLU A 22 14.62 5.44 3.14
CA GLU A 22 14.22 6.06 4.40
C GLU A 22 12.76 5.77 4.70
N LEU A 23 11.87 5.88 3.69
CA LEU A 23 10.47 5.51 3.84
C LEU A 23 10.34 4.02 4.17
N SER A 24 11.01 3.13 3.44
CA SER A 24 10.98 1.70 3.72
C SER A 24 11.44 1.38 5.15
N SER A 25 12.54 1.98 5.60
CA SER A 25 13.07 1.82 6.96
C SER A 25 12.13 2.37 8.03
N PHE A 26 11.42 3.45 7.72
CA PHE A 26 10.41 4.01 8.61
C PHE A 26 9.20 3.07 8.71
N LEU A 27 8.69 2.56 7.59
CA LEU A 27 7.55 1.64 7.55
C LEU A 27 7.84 0.32 8.26
N GLU A 28 9.06 -0.21 8.14
CA GLU A 28 9.50 -1.39 8.90
C GLU A 28 9.38 -1.22 10.42
N LYS A 29 9.60 0.00 10.91
CA LYS A 29 9.48 0.34 12.34
C LYS A 29 8.06 0.73 12.72
N LEU A 30 7.30 1.34 11.80
CA LEU A 30 5.95 1.85 12.06
C LEU A 30 4.93 0.72 12.14
N VAL A 31 4.90 -0.17 11.15
CA VAL A 31 3.83 -1.20 11.04
C VAL A 31 3.74 -2.10 12.29
N PRO A 32 4.84 -2.54 12.92
CA PRO A 32 4.75 -3.29 14.17
C PRO A 32 4.03 -2.55 15.31
N GLN A 33 4.06 -1.22 15.32
CA GLN A 33 3.40 -0.40 16.34
C GLN A 33 1.87 -0.40 16.21
N PHE A 34 1.32 -0.84 15.06
CA PHE A 34 -0.13 -0.97 14.88
C PHE A 34 -0.74 -2.08 15.74
N GLY A 35 0.07 -2.98 16.31
CA GLY A 35 -0.41 -4.06 17.16
C GLY A 35 -1.22 -5.11 16.41
N LEU A 36 -0.98 -5.25 15.10
CA LEU A 36 -1.60 -6.27 14.27
C LEU A 36 -1.24 -7.67 14.77
N LYS A 37 -2.23 -8.55 14.75
CA LYS A 37 -2.10 -9.95 15.15
C LYS A 37 -2.23 -10.85 13.94
N ALA A 38 -1.54 -11.99 13.99
CA ALA A 38 -1.67 -13.03 12.99
C ALA A 38 -3.15 -13.44 12.84
N GLY A 39 -3.61 -13.63 11.60
CA GLY A 39 -4.99 -13.97 11.28
C GLY A 39 -5.95 -12.78 11.15
N GLN A 40 -5.50 -11.55 11.43
CA GLN A 40 -6.37 -10.39 11.27
C GLN A 40 -6.62 -10.01 9.81
N THR A 41 -7.76 -9.38 9.59
CA THR A 41 -8.12 -8.75 8.32
C THR A 41 -7.90 -7.24 8.43
N VAL A 42 -7.20 -6.66 7.48
CA VAL A 42 -6.86 -5.22 7.44
C VAL A 42 -7.48 -4.58 6.20
N LEU A 43 -8.02 -3.38 6.37
CA LEU A 43 -8.44 -2.50 5.27
C LEU A 43 -7.45 -1.33 5.17
N ASP A 44 -6.72 -1.25 4.07
CA ASP A 44 -5.83 -0.13 3.74
C ASP A 44 -6.58 0.88 2.85
N VAL A 45 -6.93 2.03 3.41
CA VAL A 45 -7.73 3.08 2.76
C VAL A 45 -6.82 4.18 2.25
N GLY A 46 -6.81 4.40 0.94
CA GLY A 46 -5.84 5.30 0.30
C GLY A 46 -4.50 4.61 0.08
N THR A 47 -4.53 3.36 -0.39
CA THR A 47 -3.35 2.50 -0.53
C THR A 47 -2.33 3.04 -1.54
N GLY A 48 -2.74 3.96 -2.43
CA GLY A 48 -1.92 4.47 -3.51
C GLY A 48 -1.41 3.33 -4.40
N THR A 49 -0.11 3.31 -4.63
CA THR A 49 0.59 2.24 -5.35
C THR A 49 0.88 1.00 -4.48
N GLY A 50 0.38 0.94 -3.23
CA GLY A 50 0.45 -0.25 -2.37
C GLY A 50 1.69 -0.35 -1.47
N VAL A 51 2.36 0.76 -1.12
CA VAL A 51 3.63 0.72 -0.36
C VAL A 51 3.54 0.01 1.00
N LEU A 52 2.38 0.06 1.67
CA LEU A 52 2.17 -0.60 2.97
C LEU A 52 1.91 -2.11 2.86
N ILE A 53 1.41 -2.59 1.72
CA ILE A 53 0.88 -3.95 1.56
C ILE A 53 1.88 -5.04 1.98
N PRO A 54 3.17 -5.00 1.57
CA PRO A 54 4.12 -6.04 1.97
C PRO A 54 4.33 -6.12 3.49
N TYR A 55 4.26 -4.99 4.18
CA TYR A 55 4.42 -4.91 5.63
C TYR A 55 3.18 -5.42 6.35
N LEU A 56 1.99 -5.05 5.86
CA LEU A 56 0.71 -5.51 6.40
C LEU A 56 0.53 -7.01 6.23
N ILE A 57 0.80 -7.57 5.05
CA ILE A 57 0.72 -9.01 4.77
C ILE A 57 1.63 -9.80 5.71
N ARG A 58 2.88 -9.34 5.89
CA ARG A 58 3.84 -9.96 6.81
C ARG A 58 3.37 -9.90 8.27
N ALA A 59 2.74 -8.80 8.69
CA ALA A 59 2.26 -8.64 10.06
C ALA A 59 1.05 -9.54 10.37
N VAL A 60 0.11 -9.69 9.44
CA VAL A 60 -1.09 -10.53 9.64
C VAL A 60 -0.86 -12.00 9.31
N GLY A 61 0.21 -12.33 8.59
CA GLY A 61 0.60 -13.70 8.25
C GLY A 61 -0.39 -14.42 7.32
N PRO A 62 -0.17 -15.72 7.07
CA PRO A 62 -0.88 -16.48 6.04
C PRO A 62 -2.37 -16.74 6.35
N ALA A 63 -2.77 -16.63 7.63
CA ALA A 63 -4.17 -16.76 8.03
C ALA A 63 -4.92 -15.40 7.99
N GLY A 64 -4.20 -14.30 7.76
CA GLY A 64 -4.76 -12.95 7.67
C GLY A 64 -5.00 -12.53 6.23
N SER A 65 -5.59 -11.35 6.06
CA SER A 65 -5.80 -10.77 4.73
C SER A 65 -5.71 -9.25 4.75
N VAL A 66 -5.35 -8.68 3.60
CA VAL A 66 -5.30 -7.22 3.40
C VAL A 66 -6.19 -6.89 2.21
N THR A 67 -7.22 -6.08 2.46
CA THR A 67 -8.01 -5.43 1.41
C THR A 67 -7.47 -4.02 1.25
N ALA A 68 -7.12 -3.63 0.02
CA ALA A 68 -6.55 -2.33 -0.27
C ALA A 68 -7.46 -1.57 -1.25
N ILE A 69 -7.79 -0.33 -0.91
CA ILE A 69 -8.65 0.52 -1.73
C ILE A 69 -8.02 1.89 -1.95
N ASP A 70 -8.22 2.46 -3.13
CA ASP A 70 -7.88 3.84 -3.44
C ASP A 70 -8.96 4.44 -4.35
N TYR A 71 -9.13 5.76 -4.27
CA TYR A 71 -10.08 6.49 -5.10
C TYR A 71 -9.53 6.76 -6.52
N SER A 72 -8.21 6.77 -6.69
CA SER A 72 -7.55 6.86 -7.99
C SER A 72 -7.46 5.49 -8.65
N GLU A 73 -8.10 5.30 -9.81
CA GLU A 73 -8.02 4.00 -10.49
C GLU A 73 -6.61 3.72 -10.98
N LYS A 74 -5.83 4.75 -11.38
CA LYS A 74 -4.45 4.53 -11.82
C LYS A 74 -3.54 4.10 -10.68
N MET A 75 -3.73 4.61 -9.46
CA MET A 75 -3.05 4.12 -8.27
C MET A 75 -3.33 2.63 -8.06
N VAL A 76 -4.63 2.24 -8.12
CA VAL A 76 -5.05 0.84 -8.01
C VAL A 76 -4.44 -0.04 -9.10
N GLN A 77 -4.34 0.43 -10.35
CA GLN A 77 -3.72 -0.36 -11.42
C GLN A 77 -2.25 -0.68 -11.13
N ILE A 78 -1.46 0.31 -10.70
CA ILE A 78 -0.04 0.10 -10.34
C ILE A 78 0.07 -0.82 -9.13
N CYS A 79 -0.76 -0.60 -8.11
CA CYS A 79 -0.85 -1.47 -6.94
C CYS A 79 -1.12 -2.93 -7.34
N LYS A 80 -2.05 -3.16 -8.29
CA LYS A 80 -2.35 -4.50 -8.82
C LYS A 80 -1.16 -5.13 -9.52
N THR A 81 -0.48 -4.40 -10.40
CA THR A 81 0.71 -4.90 -11.09
C THR A 81 1.83 -5.31 -10.12
N LYS A 82 1.98 -4.62 -8.99
CA LYS A 82 3.02 -4.90 -7.99
C LYS A 82 2.73 -6.08 -7.07
N HIS A 83 1.45 -6.34 -6.76
CA HIS A 83 1.07 -7.23 -5.67
C HIS A 83 0.10 -8.34 -6.06
N PHE A 84 -0.48 -8.27 -7.25
CA PHE A 84 -1.50 -9.19 -7.73
C PHE A 84 -1.18 -9.64 -9.16
N THR A 85 -0.13 -10.45 -9.29
CA THR A 85 0.05 -11.33 -10.45
C THR A 85 -0.77 -12.60 -10.21
N HIS A 86 -1.60 -12.95 -11.20
CA HIS A 86 -2.37 -14.20 -11.24
C HIS A 86 -1.49 -15.44 -11.00
#